data_AF-A0A482VC24-F1
#
_entry.id   AF-A0A482VC24-F1
#
_cell.length_a   1.000
_cell.length_b   1.000
_cell.length_c   1.000
_cell.angle_alpha   90.00
_cell.angle_beta   90.00
_cell.angle_gamma   90.00
#
_symmetry.space_group_name_H-M   'P 1'
#
loop_
_entity.id
_entity.type
_entity.pdbx_description
1 polymer ?
#
loop_
_entity_poly.entity_id
_entity_poly.type
_entity_poly.pdbx_seq_one_letter_code
_entity_poly.pdbx_strand_id
1 'polypeptide(L)'
;MSKRGRINLYLHKIPHKSIRYVRDLWNTLVNMRWRWLMFTVTLVNVSAYFLFAELFLFDAWISGDFDGEPDHKKCINGVHNFTSFFMLGIETITTTGYGYFHPTENCHLVWIVLTCSTVVTIFIDGAFISVVYVKISRPTYKITFSLFSKRAVVSTKQVLQMYIS
;
A
#
# COMPACT_ATOMS: atom_id res chain seq x y z
N MET A 1 5.69 -34.47 3.10
CA MET A 1 5.08 -33.62 2.05
C MET A 1 3.81 -34.29 1.52
N SER A 2 2.73 -33.53 1.31
CA SER A 2 1.52 -34.01 0.63
C SER A 2 1.83 -34.27 -0.86
N LYS A 3 1.11 -35.20 -1.51
CA LYS A 3 1.19 -35.46 -2.97
C LYS A 3 0.92 -34.22 -3.84
N ARG A 4 0.46 -33.11 -3.25
CA ARG A 4 0.28 -31.80 -3.89
C ARG A 4 1.41 -30.79 -3.57
N GLY A 5 2.57 -31.26 -3.10
CA GLY A 5 3.72 -30.40 -2.75
C GLY A 5 3.55 -29.57 -1.47
N ARG A 6 2.40 -29.66 -0.77
CA ARG A 6 2.18 -28.94 0.49
C ARG A 6 2.95 -29.61 1.64
N ILE A 7 3.78 -28.84 2.33
CA ILE A 7 4.48 -29.28 3.53
C ILE A 7 3.55 -29.04 4.73
N ASN A 8 3.09 -30.11 5.37
CA ASN A 8 2.31 -30.05 6.60
C ASN A 8 3.27 -29.91 7.79
N LEU A 9 3.84 -28.72 7.96
CA LEU A 9 4.61 -28.37 9.16
C LEU A 9 3.91 -27.21 9.86
N TYR A 10 3.43 -27.46 11.07
CA TYR A 10 2.91 -26.42 11.95
C TYR A 10 4.08 -25.92 12.81
N LEU A 11 4.63 -24.76 12.46
CA LEU A 11 5.67 -24.09 13.25
C LEU A 11 5.07 -23.59 14.58
N HIS A 12 5.25 -24.39 15.64
CA HIS A 12 4.79 -24.07 16.99
C HIS A 12 5.89 -23.33 17.77
N LYS A 13 5.52 -22.23 18.45
CA LYS A 13 6.39 -21.35 19.25
C LYS A 13 7.64 -20.80 18.54
N ILE A 14 7.46 -19.77 17.70
CA ILE A 14 8.57 -18.90 17.28
C ILE A 14 8.54 -17.65 18.19
N PRO A 15 9.53 -17.45 19.07
CA PRO A 15 9.64 -16.22 19.86
C PRO A 15 9.87 -15.01 18.95
N HIS A 16 9.30 -13.84 19.30
CA HIS A 16 9.39 -12.58 18.55
C HIS A 16 8.84 -12.57 17.10
N LYS A 17 7.71 -13.26 16.84
CA LYS A 17 7.04 -13.24 15.53
C LYS A 17 6.70 -11.83 15.03
N SER A 18 6.04 -11.00 15.84
CA SER A 18 5.52 -9.69 15.40
C SER A 18 6.63 -8.73 14.93
N ILE A 19 7.70 -8.58 15.72
CA ILE A 19 8.85 -7.70 15.40
C ILE A 19 9.56 -8.16 14.13
N ARG A 20 9.68 -9.48 13.92
CA ARG A 20 10.28 -10.03 12.70
C ARG A 20 9.40 -9.83 11.46
N TYR A 21 8.07 -9.89 11.60
CA TYR A 21 7.14 -9.56 10.51
C TYR A 21 7.16 -8.06 10.17
N VAL A 22 7.31 -7.17 11.14
CA VAL A 22 7.43 -5.72 10.90
C VAL A 22 8.76 -5.37 10.24
N ARG A 23 9.87 -5.99 10.66
CA ARG A 23 11.18 -5.82 9.99
C ARG A 23 11.17 -6.35 8.55
N ASP A 24 10.25 -7.28 8.26
CA ASP A 24 10.07 -7.89 6.95
C ASP A 24 8.74 -7.44 6.29
N LEU A 25 8.40 -6.16 6.46
CA LEU A 25 7.13 -5.58 6.01
C LEU A 25 6.94 -5.77 4.50
N TRP A 26 8.00 -5.59 3.73
CA TRP A 26 8.01 -5.77 2.28
C TRP A 26 7.64 -7.20 1.88
N ASN A 27 8.32 -8.21 2.41
CA ASN A 27 7.98 -9.60 2.11
C ASN A 27 6.60 -9.98 2.64
N THR A 28 6.18 -9.40 3.77
CA THR A 28 4.84 -9.62 4.33
C THR A 28 3.76 -9.08 3.39
N LEU A 29 3.89 -7.85 2.88
CA LEU A 29 2.95 -7.22 1.94
C LEU A 29 2.83 -8.01 0.63
N VAL A 30 3.96 -8.43 0.06
CA VAL A 30 3.98 -9.19 -1.20
C VAL A 30 3.35 -10.58 -1.03
N ASN A 31 3.61 -11.25 0.10
CA ASN A 31 3.09 -12.60 0.38
C ASN A 31 1.62 -12.61 0.89
N MET A 32 1.08 -11.45 1.27
CA MET A 32 -0.28 -11.31 1.79
C MET A 32 -1.33 -11.68 0.73
N ARG A 33 -2.54 -12.11 1.12
CA ARG A 33 -3.63 -12.36 0.13
C ARG A 33 -4.11 -11.04 -0.47
N TRP A 34 -4.64 -11.05 -1.70
CA TRP A 34 -5.15 -9.86 -2.40
C TRP A 34 -6.19 -9.06 -1.59
N ARG A 35 -7.15 -9.74 -0.95
CA ARG A 35 -8.18 -9.07 -0.11
C ARG A 35 -7.57 -8.23 1.02
N TRP A 36 -6.56 -8.77 1.69
CA TRP A 36 -5.88 -8.08 2.79
C TRP A 36 -4.94 -6.98 2.28
N LEU A 37 -4.34 -7.15 1.10
CA LEU A 37 -3.56 -6.08 0.47
C LEU A 37 -4.42 -4.85 0.19
N MET A 38 -5.60 -5.02 -0.42
CA MET A 38 -6.51 -3.91 -0.69
C MET A 38 -6.96 -3.23 0.61
N PHE A 39 -7.30 -4.02 1.64
CA PHE A 39 -7.67 -3.48 2.94
C PHE A 39 -6.55 -2.64 3.58
N THR A 40 -5.31 -3.13 3.56
CA THR A 40 -4.15 -2.39 4.09
C THR A 40 -3.94 -1.07 3.34
N VAL A 41 -4.06 -1.08 2.01
CA VAL A 41 -3.89 0.13 1.18
C VAL A 41 -4.98 1.15 1.49
N THR A 42 -6.24 0.71 1.60
CA THR A 42 -7.34 1.58 2.01
C THR A 42 -7.11 2.17 3.39
N LEU A 43 -6.66 1.36 4.36
CA LEU A 43 -6.41 1.83 5.73
C LEU A 43 -5.29 2.88 5.78
N VAL A 44 -4.20 2.67 5.04
CA VAL A 44 -3.09 3.63 4.93
C VAL A 44 -3.56 4.94 4.29
N ASN A 45 -4.34 4.88 3.21
CA ASN A 45 -4.89 6.08 2.57
C ASN A 45 -5.84 6.85 3.49
N VAL A 46 -6.79 6.15 4.14
CA VAL A 46 -7.72 6.77 5.09
C VAL A 46 -6.96 7.43 6.25
N SER A 47 -5.94 6.76 6.81
CA SER A 47 -5.11 7.37 7.85
C SER A 47 -4.37 8.61 7.37
N ALA A 48 -3.89 8.62 6.11
CA ALA A 48 -3.24 9.78 5.54
C ALA A 48 -4.23 10.94 5.36
N TYR A 49 -5.45 10.69 4.90
CA TYR A 49 -6.50 11.72 4.80
C TYR A 49 -6.75 12.39 6.15
N PHE A 50 -6.90 11.62 7.22
CA PHE A 50 -7.08 12.17 8.56
C PHE A 50 -5.87 12.98 9.03
N LEU A 51 -4.66 12.46 8.85
CA LEU A 51 -3.44 13.15 9.26
C LEU A 51 -3.28 14.50 8.55
N PHE A 52 -3.46 14.54 7.23
CA PHE A 52 -3.36 15.81 6.49
C PHE A 52 -4.53 16.74 6.76
N ALA A 53 -5.74 16.23 7.01
CA ALA A 53 -6.86 17.05 7.44
C ALA A 53 -6.59 17.74 8.78
N GLU A 54 -5.99 17.04 9.75
CA GLU A 54 -5.55 17.64 11.01
C GLU A 54 -4.44 18.68 10.80
N LEU A 55 -3.48 18.44 9.90
CA LEU A 55 -2.44 19.41 9.58
C LEU A 55 -3.01 20.69 8.94
N PHE A 56 -3.94 20.57 8.00
CA PHE A 56 -4.61 21.74 7.40
C PHE A 56 -5.50 22.48 8.40
N LEU A 57 -6.17 21.76 9.31
CA LEU A 57 -6.91 22.37 10.40
C LEU A 57 -6.00 23.14 11.35
N PHE A 58 -4.86 22.54 11.70
CA PHE A 58 -3.88 23.16 12.60
C PHE A 58 -3.27 24.42 11.97
N ASP A 59 -2.98 24.37 10.67
CA ASP A 59 -2.51 25.52 9.90
C ASP A 59 -3.54 26.67 9.89
N ALA A 60 -4.80 26.36 9.61
CA ALA A 60 -5.90 27.33 9.65
C ALA A 60 -6.11 27.90 11.06
N TRP A 61 -5.87 27.10 12.11
CA TRP A 61 -5.96 27.54 13.50
C TRP A 61 -4.82 28.50 13.88
N ILE A 62 -3.57 28.20 13.48
CA ILE A 62 -2.42 29.10 13.71
C ILE A 62 -2.62 30.42 12.96
N SER A 63 -3.17 30.35 11.76
CA SER A 63 -3.29 31.52 10.89
C SER A 63 -4.51 32.40 11.18
N GLY A 64 -5.37 31.99 12.12
CA GLY A 64 -6.57 32.75 12.48
C GLY A 64 -7.64 32.77 11.38
N ASP A 65 -7.69 31.76 10.50
CA ASP A 65 -8.63 31.72 9.38
C ASP A 65 -10.12 31.74 9.82
N PHE A 66 -10.36 31.45 11.11
CA PHE A 66 -11.66 31.45 11.76
C PHE A 66 -12.09 32.83 12.31
N ASP A 67 -11.20 33.82 12.40
CA ASP A 67 -11.45 35.06 13.16
C ASP A 67 -12.38 36.07 12.46
N GLY A 68 -12.96 35.73 11.31
CA GLY A 68 -14.14 36.41 10.76
C GLY A 68 -13.93 37.86 10.32
N GLU A 69 -12.71 38.39 10.38
CA GLU A 69 -12.42 39.74 9.92
C GLU A 69 -12.54 39.84 8.38
N PRO A 70 -13.26 40.85 7.85
CA PRO A 70 -13.56 40.95 6.42
C PRO A 70 -12.34 41.20 5.52
N ASP A 71 -11.22 41.69 6.09
CA ASP A 71 -9.96 41.95 5.38
C ASP A 71 -8.85 40.92 5.73
N HIS A 72 -9.16 39.90 6.54
CA HIS A 72 -8.17 38.89 6.89
C HIS A 72 -7.89 37.96 5.70
N LYS A 73 -6.62 37.91 5.31
CA LYS A 73 -6.14 37.06 4.22
C LYS A 73 -6.06 35.61 4.68
N LYS A 74 -7.12 34.84 4.41
CA LYS A 74 -7.19 33.42 4.76
C LYS A 74 -6.16 32.60 4.02
N CYS A 75 -5.59 31.62 4.71
CA CYS A 75 -4.66 30.64 4.14
C CYS A 75 -5.39 29.55 3.36
N ILE A 76 -6.59 29.17 3.80
CA ILE A 76 -7.43 28.18 3.12
C ILE A 76 -8.83 28.76 2.94
N ASN A 77 -9.27 28.86 1.69
CA ASN A 77 -10.59 29.40 1.35
C ASN A 77 -11.67 28.32 1.37
N GLY A 78 -12.89 28.73 1.75
CA GLY A 78 -14.10 27.91 1.71
C GLY A 78 -14.24 26.90 2.86
N VAL A 79 -13.26 26.76 3.74
CA VAL A 79 -13.30 25.80 4.85
C VAL A 79 -14.01 26.38 6.07
N HIS A 80 -14.97 25.63 6.62
CA HIS A 80 -15.78 26.07 7.77
C HIS A 80 -15.86 25.02 8.88
N ASN A 81 -15.82 23.74 8.52
CA ASN A 81 -15.96 22.62 9.44
C ASN A 81 -14.81 21.62 9.25
N PHE A 82 -14.58 20.75 10.24
CA PHE A 82 -13.62 19.65 10.12
C PHE A 82 -13.82 18.81 8.85
N THR A 83 -15.08 18.56 8.46
CA THR A 83 -15.42 17.83 7.24
C THR A 83 -14.86 18.50 5.98
N SER A 84 -14.81 19.83 5.92
CA SER A 84 -14.21 20.57 4.81
C SER A 84 -12.71 20.34 4.73
N PHE A 85 -12.01 20.33 5.86
CA PHE A 85 -10.58 20.00 5.92
C PHE A 85 -10.32 18.53 5.57
N PHE A 86 -11.20 17.62 5.99
CA PHE A 86 -11.13 16.22 5.59
C PHE A 86 -11.31 16.02 4.08
N MET A 87 -12.28 16.70 3.48
CA MET A 87 -12.47 16.71 2.03
C MET A 87 -11.26 17.31 1.31
N LEU A 88 -10.70 18.42 1.81
CA LEU A 88 -9.48 19.01 1.27
C LEU A 88 -8.29 18.02 1.32
N GLY A 89 -8.14 17.29 2.43
CA GLY A 89 -7.13 16.24 2.59
C GLY A 89 -7.31 15.10 1.58
N ILE A 90 -8.56 14.66 1.35
CA ILE A 90 -8.87 13.67 0.30
C ILE A 90 -8.50 14.24 -1.07
N GLU A 91 -9.03 15.40 -1.45
CA GLU A 91 -8.81 16.01 -2.77
C GLU A 91 -7.33 16.22 -3.09
N THR A 92 -6.55 16.59 -2.06
CA THR A 92 -5.10 16.81 -2.16
C THR A 92 -4.36 15.49 -2.40
N ILE A 93 -4.64 14.47 -1.59
CA ILE A 93 -3.96 13.17 -1.72
C ILE A 93 -4.39 12.45 -3.00
N THR A 94 -5.68 12.45 -3.33
CA THR A 94 -6.19 11.81 -4.55
C THR A 94 -5.95 12.64 -5.80
N THR A 95 -5.40 13.85 -5.66
CA THR A 95 -5.12 14.80 -6.75
C THR A 95 -6.37 15.14 -7.59
N THR A 96 -7.55 15.08 -6.97
CA THR A 96 -8.82 15.35 -7.65
C THR A 96 -9.03 16.86 -7.83
N GLY A 97 -8.71 17.65 -6.79
CA GLY A 97 -8.67 19.11 -6.84
C GLY A 97 -9.93 19.76 -7.41
N TYR A 98 -11.09 19.60 -6.75
CA TYR A 98 -12.34 20.22 -7.22
C TYR A 98 -12.30 21.75 -7.16
N GLY A 99 -11.47 22.31 -6.27
CA GLY A 99 -11.18 23.75 -6.17
C GLY A 99 -12.19 24.53 -5.33
N TYR A 100 -13.22 23.88 -4.79
CA TYR A 100 -14.19 24.51 -3.89
C TYR A 100 -13.55 24.95 -2.57
N PHE A 101 -12.68 24.10 -2.01
CA PHE A 101 -11.78 24.45 -0.92
C PHE A 101 -10.36 24.50 -1.48
N HIS A 102 -9.64 25.62 -1.32
CA HIS A 102 -8.30 25.75 -1.90
C HIS A 102 -7.35 26.54 -1.00
N PRO A 103 -6.07 26.11 -0.92
CA PRO A 103 -5.01 26.87 -0.29
C PRO A 103 -4.67 28.13 -1.08
N THR A 104 -4.27 29.20 -0.39
CA THR A 104 -3.87 30.49 -0.98
C THR A 104 -2.39 30.78 -0.75
N GLU A 105 -1.86 31.75 -1.48
CA GLU A 105 -0.47 32.23 -1.40
C GLU A 105 -0.13 33.04 -0.16
N ASN A 106 -1.10 33.28 0.72
CA ASN A 106 -0.92 34.17 1.86
C ASN A 106 -0.01 33.58 2.95
N CYS A 107 0.08 32.25 3.05
CA CYS A 107 0.67 31.58 4.20
C CYS A 107 1.65 30.49 3.78
N HIS A 108 2.93 30.64 4.14
CA HIS A 108 3.99 29.71 3.77
C HIS A 108 3.82 28.29 4.37
N LEU A 109 3.18 28.17 5.53
CA LEU A 109 2.98 26.88 6.20
C LEU A 109 2.07 25.95 5.39
N VAL A 110 0.97 26.46 4.83
CA VAL A 110 0.09 25.73 3.89
C VAL A 110 0.87 25.10 2.74
N TRP A 111 1.79 25.86 2.12
CA TRP A 111 2.59 25.36 1.00
C TRP A 111 3.51 24.21 1.41
N ILE A 112 4.07 24.28 2.62
CA ILE A 112 4.91 23.21 3.16
C ILE A 112 4.06 21.96 3.39
N VAL A 113 2.89 22.09 4.02
CA VAL A 113 1.96 20.96 4.25
C VAL A 113 1.53 20.34 2.92
N LEU A 114 1.15 21.18 1.94
CA LEU A 114 0.77 20.75 0.59
C LEU A 114 1.92 20.00 -0.10
N THR A 115 3.14 20.53 -0.03
CA THR A 115 4.32 19.87 -0.62
C THR A 115 4.59 18.53 0.04
N CYS A 116 4.59 18.47 1.38
CA CYS A 116 4.73 17.22 2.12
C CYS A 116 3.65 16.19 1.75
N SER A 117 2.41 16.63 1.55
CA SER A 117 1.31 15.74 1.15
C SER A 117 1.58 15.07 -0.19
N THR A 118 2.07 15.81 -1.19
CA THR A 118 2.36 15.24 -2.52
C THR A 118 3.50 14.22 -2.48
N VAL A 119 4.56 14.47 -1.69
CA VAL A 119 5.66 13.52 -1.48
C VAL A 119 5.15 12.23 -0.85
N VAL A 120 4.27 12.33 0.16
CA VAL A 120 3.67 11.16 0.82
C VAL A 120 2.77 10.38 -0.14
N THR A 121 1.93 11.05 -0.94
CA THR A 121 1.10 10.40 -1.97
C THR A 121 1.96 9.59 -2.94
N ILE A 122 3.01 10.21 -3.50
CA ILE A 122 3.91 9.53 -4.45
C ILE A 122 4.55 8.29 -3.82
N PHE A 123 4.91 8.35 -2.54
CA PHE A 123 5.48 7.21 -1.82
C PHE A 123 4.46 6.08 -1.63
N ILE A 124 3.23 6.40 -1.21
CA ILE A 124 2.15 5.43 -1.01
C ILE A 124 1.80 4.73 -2.33
N ASP A 125 1.59 5.51 -3.39
CA ASP A 125 1.24 4.99 -4.72
C ASP A 125 2.38 4.17 -5.32
N GLY A 126 3.62 4.66 -5.21
CA GLY A 126 4.81 3.94 -5.66
C GLY A 126 4.96 2.59 -4.95
N ALA A 127 4.75 2.55 -3.62
CA ALA A 127 4.78 1.31 -2.86
C ALA A 127 3.66 0.35 -3.28
N PHE A 128 2.44 0.85 -3.50
CA PHE A 128 1.31 0.04 -3.95
C PHE A 128 1.55 -0.57 -5.32
N ILE A 129 1.93 0.24 -6.31
CA ILE A 129 2.24 -0.22 -7.68
C ILE A 129 3.36 -1.25 -7.64
N SER A 130 4.41 -1.03 -6.85
CA SER A 130 5.53 -1.96 -6.74
C SER A 130 5.12 -3.31 -6.16
N VAL A 131 4.30 -3.33 -5.10
CA VAL A 131 3.79 -4.58 -4.51
C VAL A 131 2.89 -5.32 -5.49
N VAL A 132 1.99 -4.60 -6.19
CA VAL A 132 1.10 -5.17 -7.20
C VAL A 132 1.90 -5.77 -8.36
N TYR A 133 2.90 -5.04 -8.86
CA TYR A 133 3.78 -5.49 -9.94
C TYR A 133 4.50 -6.79 -9.56
N VAL A 134 5.14 -6.85 -8.39
CA VAL A 134 5.82 -8.05 -7.89
C VAL A 134 4.85 -9.22 -7.70
N LYS A 135 3.63 -8.93 -7.24
CA LYS A 135 2.62 -9.97 -6.97
C LYS A 135 2.04 -10.57 -8.24
N ILE A 136 1.91 -9.79 -9.31
CA ILE A 136 1.46 -10.25 -10.63
C ILE A 136 2.59 -10.99 -11.35
N SER A 137 3.83 -10.52 -11.26
CA SER A 137 4.99 -11.14 -11.92
C SER A 137 5.40 -12.47 -11.32
N ARG A 138 4.97 -12.77 -10.08
CA ARG A 138 5.19 -14.08 -9.48
C ARG A 138 4.46 -15.14 -10.30
N PRO A 139 5.18 -16.16 -10.81
CA PRO A 139 4.53 -17.28 -11.47
C PRO A 139 3.65 -17.96 -10.43
N THR A 140 2.35 -17.77 -10.55
CA THR A 140 1.39 -18.43 -9.66
C THR A 140 1.62 -19.92 -9.85
N TYR A 141 1.85 -20.66 -8.77
CA TYR A 141 2.11 -22.11 -8.69
C TYR A 141 0.99 -23.01 -9.29
N LYS A 142 0.21 -22.53 -10.26
CA LYS A 142 -0.44 -23.38 -11.25
C LYS A 142 0.63 -23.87 -12.24
N ILE A 143 1.61 -24.60 -11.72
CA ILE A 143 2.33 -25.62 -12.47
C ILE A 143 1.32 -26.76 -12.68
N THR A 144 0.26 -26.50 -13.47
CA THR A 144 -0.69 -27.53 -13.89
C THR A 144 -0.01 -28.54 -14.81
N PHE A 145 1.19 -28.22 -15.32
CA PHE A 145 1.91 -29.04 -16.29
C PHE A 145 3.00 -29.96 -15.71
N SER A 146 3.31 -29.89 -14.41
CA SER A 146 4.21 -30.88 -13.77
C SER A 146 3.38 -31.96 -13.09
N LEU A 147 2.84 -32.84 -13.92
CA LEU A 147 2.18 -34.06 -13.49
C LEU A 147 3.23 -35.05 -12.99
N PHE A 148 3.37 -35.18 -11.68
CA PHE A 148 4.12 -36.28 -11.10
C PHE A 148 3.29 -37.57 -11.17
N SER A 149 3.93 -38.68 -11.55
CA SER A 149 3.30 -40.00 -11.51
C SER A 149 2.80 -40.31 -10.10
N LYS A 150 1.58 -40.84 -9.99
CA LYS A 150 0.97 -41.23 -8.71
C LYS A 150 1.71 -42.41 -8.04
N ARG A 151 2.48 -43.17 -8.82
CA ARG A 151 3.22 -44.38 -8.42
C ARG A 151 4.63 -44.33 -9.02
N ALA A 152 5.64 -44.61 -8.21
CA ALA A 152 6.99 -44.86 -8.68
C ALA A 152 7.11 -46.36 -9.03
N VAL A 153 7.76 -46.68 -10.14
CA VAL A 153 8.06 -48.06 -10.55
C VAL A 153 9.57 -48.18 -10.75
N VAL A 154 10.15 -49.29 -10.30
CA VAL A 154 11.56 -49.63 -10.49
C VAL A 154 11.65 -50.67 -11.58
N SER A 155 12.44 -50.39 -12.63
CA SER A 155 12.70 -51.33 -13.72
C SER A 155 14.16 -51.18 -14.18
N THR A 156 14.78 -52.27 -14.59
CA THR A 156 16.10 -52.27 -15.21
C THR A 156 16.01 -51.67 -16.61
N LYS A 157 16.66 -50.53 -16.85
CA LYS A 157 16.81 -49.96 -18.20
C LYS A 157 17.88 -50.73 -18.96
N GLN A 158 17.49 -51.48 -19.99
CA GLN A 158 18.45 -51.98 -20.98
C GLN A 158 18.83 -50.84 -21.94
N VAL A 159 20.07 -50.38 -21.87
CA VAL A 159 20.65 -49.48 -22.87
C VAL A 159 21.07 -50.37 -24.04
N LEU A 160 20.22 -50.47 -25.06
CA LEU A 160 20.56 -51.15 -26.30
C LEU A 160 21.60 -50.28 -27.04
N GLN A 161 22.88 -50.59 -26.86
CA GLN A 161 23.92 -50.20 -27.82
C GLN A 161 23.58 -50.89 -29.14
N MET A 162 22.98 -50.14 -30.07
CA MET A 162 22.94 -50.50 -31.48
C MET A 162 24.39 -50.52 -32.01
N TYR A 163 25.08 -51.63 -31.81
CA TYR A 163 26.18 -52.07 -32.65
C TYR A 163 25.57 -53.01 -33.70
N ILE A 164 25.20 -52.45 -34.85
CA ILE A 164 24.97 -53.24 -36.05
C ILE A 164 26.23 -53.05 -36.89
N SER A 165 27.13 -54.03 -36.77
CA SER A 165 28.16 -54.37 -37.74
C SER A 165 27.55 -55.04 -38.96
#